data_AF-A0A7C7XS25-F1
#
_entry.id   AF-A0A7C7XS25-F1
#
_cell.length_a   1.000
_cell.length_b   1.000
_cell.length_c   1.000
_cell.angle_alpha   90.00
_cell.angle_beta   90.00
_cell.angle_gamma   90.00
#
_symmetry.space_group_name_H-M   'P 1'
#
loop_
_entity.id
_entity.type
_entity.pdbx_description
1 polymer ?
#
loop_
_entity_poly.entity_id
_entity_poly.type
_entity_poly.pdbx_seq_one_letter_code
_entity_poly.pdbx_strand_id
1 'polypeptide(L)'
;MKLFPSLKSLKKNLLNKDQLQKFSELESLELNYNRLLKRKEKITDELRNLNNQIKAIEAPHSDYIVQFKKINKNLVPIISVGFDKRWATYNCIVKISVASKSFYLGKENSIKKRIQQFHSNIIMDKDINFIKSEIIKIVSTVIMQFIDTKSPKDPFKKRVKLNLDNVLDKYVASGAWDYWVSR
;
A
#
# COMPACT_ATOMS: atom_id res chain seq x y z
N MET A 1 10.78 -22.85 26.51
CA MET A 1 10.28 -24.15 27.01
C MET A 1 10.71 -25.24 26.02
N LYS A 2 11.49 -26.25 26.43
CA LYS A 2 11.73 -27.42 25.57
C LYS A 2 10.45 -28.26 25.57
N LEU A 3 9.85 -28.45 24.40
CA LEU A 3 8.61 -29.21 24.25
C LEU A 3 8.81 -30.72 24.52
N PHE A 4 10.04 -31.20 24.30
CA PHE A 4 10.45 -32.58 24.54
C PHE A 4 11.58 -32.63 25.59
N PRO A 5 11.36 -33.28 26.75
CA PRO A 5 12.43 -33.62 27.68
C PRO A 5 13.31 -34.75 27.11
N SER A 6 14.53 -34.92 27.64
CA SER A 6 15.46 -35.98 27.21
C SER A 6 14.85 -37.38 27.37
N LEU A 7 14.42 -37.99 26.28
CA LEU A 7 13.79 -39.32 26.25
C LEU A 7 14.77 -40.48 26.49
N LYS A 8 16.08 -40.21 26.56
CA LYS A 8 17.14 -41.22 26.79
C LYS A 8 16.97 -42.01 28.10
N SER A 9 16.31 -41.46 29.11
CA SER A 9 16.07 -42.15 30.39
C SER A 9 14.93 -43.18 30.33
N LEU A 10 13.94 -42.99 29.44
CA LEU A 10 12.76 -43.86 29.31
C LEU A 10 13.07 -45.19 28.61
N LYS A 11 14.08 -45.19 27.73
CA LYS A 11 14.53 -46.38 26.98
C LYS A 11 15.17 -47.47 27.86
N LYS A 12 15.54 -47.13 29.11
CA LYS A 12 16.12 -48.07 30.08
C LYS A 12 15.10 -49.01 30.73
N ASN A 13 13.80 -48.72 30.61
CA ASN A 13 12.74 -49.56 31.17
C ASN A 13 12.28 -50.60 30.11
N LEU A 14 11.91 -51.81 30.54
CA LEU A 14 11.31 -52.82 29.65
C LEU A 14 9.95 -52.31 29.15
N LEU A 15 9.94 -51.67 27.99
CA LEU A 15 8.74 -51.21 27.29
C LEU A 15 8.13 -52.35 26.48
N ASN A 16 6.79 -52.45 26.46
CA ASN A 16 6.08 -53.40 25.61
C ASN A 16 6.09 -52.94 24.13
N LYS A 17 5.64 -53.80 23.20
CA LYS A 17 5.65 -53.50 21.75
C LYS A 17 4.91 -52.20 21.38
N ASP A 18 3.73 -51.97 21.96
CA ASP A 18 2.93 -50.77 21.69
C ASP A 18 3.60 -49.50 22.23
N GLN A 19 4.25 -49.60 23.38
CA GLN A 19 5.02 -48.50 23.98
C GLN A 19 6.28 -48.18 23.15
N LEU A 20 6.96 -49.20 22.62
CA LEU A 20 8.09 -49.02 21.70
C LEU A 20 7.68 -48.31 20.41
N GLN A 21 6.53 -48.69 19.84
CA GLN A 21 5.99 -48.06 18.65
C GLN A 21 5.62 -46.58 18.88
N LYS A 22 4.95 -46.28 20.00
CA LYS A 22 4.64 -44.88 20.36
C LYS A 22 5.92 -44.07 20.62
N PHE A 23 6.96 -44.69 21.17
CA PHE A 23 8.23 -44.03 21.43
C PHE A 23 8.95 -43.65 20.13
N SER A 24 8.97 -44.53 19.13
CA SER A 24 9.56 -44.22 17.81
C SER A 24 8.81 -43.12 17.07
N GLU A 25 7.48 -43.11 17.16
CA GLU A 25 6.65 -42.02 16.66
C GLU A 25 6.99 -40.68 17.33
N LEU A 26 7.19 -40.70 18.66
CA LEU A 26 7.56 -39.51 19.43
C LEU A 26 8.95 -38.98 19.07
N GLU A 27 9.94 -39.86 18.86
CA GLU A 27 11.27 -39.48 18.35
C GLU A 27 11.16 -38.83 16.94
N SER A 28 10.32 -39.38 16.07
CA SER A 28 10.09 -38.82 14.73
C SER A 28 9.44 -37.43 14.76
N LEU A 29 8.50 -37.22 15.69
CA LEU A 29 7.84 -35.93 15.92
C LEU A 29 8.81 -34.89 16.47
N GLU A 30 9.68 -35.26 17.42
CA GLU A 30 10.72 -34.38 17.95
C GLU A 30 11.69 -33.92 16.85
N LEU A 31 12.14 -34.85 16.00
CA LEU A 31 13.00 -34.52 14.86
C LEU A 31 12.31 -33.54 13.89
N ASN A 32 11.04 -33.78 13.57
CA ASN A 32 10.29 -32.92 12.66
C ASN A 32 10.03 -31.53 13.28
N TYR A 33 9.68 -31.46 14.56
CA TYR A 33 9.52 -30.21 15.30
C TYR A 33 10.81 -29.37 15.27
N ASN A 34 11.95 -29.98 15.59
CA ASN A 34 13.24 -29.29 15.57
C ASN A 34 13.62 -28.81 14.16
N ARG A 35 13.31 -29.58 13.12
CA ARG A 35 13.49 -29.17 11.72
C ARG A 35 12.63 -27.96 11.36
N LEU A 36 11.35 -27.97 11.75
CA LEU A 36 10.43 -26.86 11.50
C LEU A 36 10.82 -25.60 12.26
N LEU A 37 11.28 -25.74 13.51
CA LEU A 37 11.76 -24.62 14.33
C LEU A 37 12.94 -23.92 13.67
N LYS A 38 13.96 -24.67 13.22
CA LYS A 38 15.10 -24.13 12.47
C LYS A 38 14.67 -23.41 11.20
N ARG A 39 13.69 -23.96 10.47
CA ARG A 39 13.17 -23.34 9.25
C ARG A 39 12.44 -22.03 9.55
N LYS A 40 11.66 -21.98 10.64
CA LYS A 40 11.00 -20.76 11.11
C LYS A 40 12.01 -19.68 11.46
N GLU A 41 13.07 -20.03 12.19
CA GLU A 41 14.15 -19.10 12.53
C GLU A 41 14.80 -18.50 11.28
N LYS A 42 15.15 -19.35 10.31
CA LYS A 42 15.74 -18.91 9.03
C LYS A 42 14.82 -17.95 8.27
N ILE A 43 13.53 -18.27 8.15
CA ILE A 43 12.55 -17.40 7.48
C ILE A 43 12.42 -16.06 8.22
N THR A 44 12.47 -16.08 9.55
CA THR A 44 12.39 -14.86 10.36
C THR A 44 13.59 -13.94 10.12
N ASP A 45 14.80 -14.52 10.02
CA ASP A 45 16.01 -13.79 9.69
C ASP A 45 15.98 -13.21 8.28
N GLU A 46 15.51 -14.00 7.30
CA GLU A 46 15.30 -13.56 5.92
C GLU A 46 14.31 -12.39 5.84
N LEU A 47 13.19 -12.48 6.55
CA LEU A 47 12.18 -11.41 6.63
C LEU A 47 12.75 -10.14 7.25
N ARG A 48 13.55 -10.27 8.32
CA ARG A 48 14.24 -9.11 8.93
C ARG A 48 15.21 -8.46 7.95
N ASN A 49 15.97 -9.26 7.19
CA ASN A 49 16.91 -8.76 6.19
C ASN A 49 16.18 -8.01 5.07
N LEU A 50 15.09 -8.59 4.53
CA LEU A 50 14.27 -7.94 3.51
C LEU A 50 13.70 -6.61 4.00
N ASN A 51 13.17 -6.56 5.22
CA ASN A 51 12.65 -5.32 5.80
C ASN A 51 13.74 -4.25 5.97
N ASN A 52 14.96 -4.64 6.33
CA ASN A 52 16.08 -3.70 6.42
C ASN A 52 16.48 -3.16 5.04
N GLN A 53 16.49 -4.01 4.00
CA GLN A 53 16.75 -3.58 2.62
C GLN A 53 15.68 -2.64 2.10
N ILE A 54 14.39 -2.92 2.37
CA ILE A 54 13.28 -2.03 2.03
C ILE A 54 13.48 -0.65 2.68
N LYS A 55 13.73 -0.61 3.99
CA LYS A 55 13.99 0.66 4.71
C LYS A 55 15.19 1.42 4.17
N ALA A 56 16.27 0.70 3.82
CA ALA A 56 17.47 1.29 3.24
C ALA A 56 17.24 1.87 1.85
N ILE A 57 16.21 1.43 1.12
CA ILE A 57 15.81 1.99 -0.18
C ILE A 57 14.80 3.14 0.01
N GLU A 58 13.85 3.00 0.94
CA GLU A 58 12.79 3.99 1.19
C GLU A 58 13.35 5.34 1.66
N ALA A 59 14.36 5.34 2.54
CA ALA A 59 14.99 6.55 3.04
C ALA A 59 15.64 7.40 1.93
N PRO A 60 16.59 6.88 1.12
CA PRO A 60 17.16 7.64 0.01
C PRO A 60 16.14 7.94 -1.09
N HIS A 61 15.16 7.08 -1.34
CA HIS A 61 14.08 7.37 -2.28
C HIS A 61 13.28 8.63 -1.86
N SER A 62 12.91 8.73 -0.59
CA SER A 62 12.25 9.92 -0.03
C SER A 62 13.11 11.17 -0.20
N ASP A 63 14.40 11.08 0.13
CA ASP A 63 15.34 12.20 0.00
C ASP A 63 15.51 12.62 -1.47
N TYR A 64 15.64 11.68 -2.40
CA TYR A 64 15.71 11.97 -3.83
C TYR A 64 14.43 12.63 -4.32
N ILE A 65 13.24 12.18 -3.89
CA ILE A 65 11.98 12.87 -4.25
C ILE A 65 12.00 14.32 -3.75
N VAL A 66 12.46 14.57 -2.53
CA VAL A 66 12.58 15.95 -2.00
C VAL A 66 13.57 16.77 -2.83
N GLN A 67 14.73 16.21 -3.17
CA GLN A 67 15.74 16.88 -3.99
C GLN A 67 15.24 17.14 -5.42
N PHE A 68 14.58 16.17 -6.06
CA PHE A 68 13.95 16.35 -7.37
C PHE A 68 12.86 17.43 -7.35
N LYS A 69 12.05 17.51 -6.29
CA LYS A 69 11.07 18.58 -6.09
C LYS A 69 11.74 19.96 -5.93
N LYS A 70 12.90 20.03 -5.28
CA LYS A 70 13.68 21.27 -5.10
C LYS A 70 14.31 21.75 -6.41
N ILE A 71 14.89 20.82 -7.19
CA ILE A 71 15.59 21.11 -8.45
C ILE A 71 14.58 21.43 -9.57
N ASN A 72 13.44 20.73 -9.58
CA ASN A 72 12.40 20.90 -10.59
C ASN A 72 11.09 21.40 -9.97
N LYS A 73 11.08 22.58 -9.35
CA LYS A 73 9.83 23.22 -8.88
C LYS A 73 8.75 23.28 -9.97
N ASN A 74 9.18 23.35 -11.23
CA ASN A 74 8.31 23.37 -12.41
C ASN A 74 7.65 22.00 -12.71
N LEU A 75 8.13 20.89 -12.18
CA LEU A 75 7.54 19.55 -12.40
C LEU A 75 6.74 19.04 -11.20
N VAL A 76 6.62 19.84 -10.12
CA VAL A 76 5.77 19.48 -8.99
C VAL A 76 4.32 19.85 -9.33
N PRO A 77 3.41 18.87 -9.45
CA PRO A 77 2.01 19.17 -9.71
C PRO A 77 1.39 19.84 -8.48
N ILE A 78 0.75 20.99 -8.71
CA ILE A 78 -0.12 21.65 -7.73
C ILE A 78 -1.54 21.22 -8.03
N ILE A 79 -2.19 20.60 -7.05
CA ILE A 79 -3.56 20.11 -7.17
C ILE A 79 -4.46 20.94 -6.27
N SER A 80 -5.56 21.41 -6.82
CA SER A 80 -6.55 22.22 -6.10
C SER A 80 -7.95 21.70 -6.41
N VAL A 81 -8.76 21.55 -5.37
CA VAL A 81 -10.13 21.05 -5.49
C VAL A 81 -11.11 22.13 -5.06
N GLY A 82 -11.88 22.61 -6.03
CA GLY A 82 -12.98 23.54 -5.82
C GLY A 82 -14.28 22.79 -5.51
N PHE A 83 -15.13 23.40 -4.68
CA PHE A 83 -16.49 22.94 -4.45
C PHE A 83 -17.45 24.09 -4.75
N ASP A 84 -18.34 23.89 -5.71
CA ASP A 84 -19.43 24.80 -6.00
C ASP A 84 -20.64 24.43 -5.14
N LYS A 85 -20.94 25.31 -4.17
CA LYS A 85 -22.06 25.13 -3.23
C LYS A 85 -23.43 25.17 -3.91
N ARG A 86 -23.58 25.90 -5.02
CA ARG A 86 -24.89 26.08 -5.69
C ARG A 86 -25.35 24.78 -6.34
N TRP A 87 -24.40 24.04 -6.91
CA TRP A 87 -24.67 22.79 -7.63
C TRP A 87 -24.24 21.55 -6.84
N ALA A 88 -23.64 21.74 -5.67
CA ALA A 88 -22.96 20.71 -4.88
C ALA A 88 -22.00 19.88 -5.73
N THR A 89 -21.14 20.54 -6.52
CA THR A 89 -20.22 19.87 -7.44
C THR A 89 -18.76 20.17 -7.15
N TYR A 90 -17.90 19.20 -7.46
CA TYR A 90 -16.47 19.32 -7.32
C TYR A 90 -15.77 19.48 -8.68
N ASN A 91 -14.74 20.30 -8.69
CA ASN A 91 -13.82 20.47 -9.82
C ASN A 91 -12.39 20.31 -9.34
N CYS A 92 -11.55 19.64 -10.13
CA CYS A 92 -10.12 19.54 -9.87
C CYS A 92 -9.36 20.39 -10.87
N ILE A 93 -8.37 21.12 -10.38
CA ILE A 93 -7.39 21.84 -11.19
C ILE A 93 -6.03 21.25 -10.88
N VAL A 94 -5.31 20.85 -11.93
CA VAL A 94 -3.92 20.43 -11.84
C VAL A 94 -3.09 21.44 -12.60
N LYS A 95 -2.11 22.03 -11.92
CA LYS A 95 -1.10 22.90 -12.52
C LYS A 95 0.25 22.22 -12.44
N ILE A 96 0.96 22.17 -13.56
CA ILE A 96 2.35 21.71 -13.62
C ILE A 96 3.12 22.66 -14.54
N SER A 97 4.23 23.19 -14.05
CA SER A 97 4.96 24.29 -14.70
C SER A 97 4.01 25.46 -15.03
N VAL A 98 3.94 25.85 -16.31
CA VAL A 98 3.07 26.89 -16.86
C VAL A 98 1.70 26.35 -17.32
N ALA A 99 1.54 25.04 -17.43
CA ALA A 99 0.32 24.42 -17.93
C ALA A 99 -0.67 24.16 -16.80
N SER A 100 -1.95 24.32 -17.12
CA SER A 100 -3.04 23.95 -16.21
C SER A 100 -4.11 23.16 -16.93
N LYS A 101 -4.69 22.19 -16.23
CA LYS A 101 -5.83 21.41 -16.70
C LYS A 101 -6.86 21.34 -15.60
N SER A 102 -8.07 21.75 -15.92
CA SER A 102 -9.24 21.52 -15.07
C SER A 102 -10.03 20.33 -15.60
N PHE A 103 -10.65 19.58 -14.69
CA PHE A 103 -11.63 18.57 -15.04
C PHE A 103 -12.72 18.49 -13.97
N TYR A 104 -13.95 18.30 -14.45
CA TYR A 104 -15.12 18.12 -13.62
C TYR A 104 -15.07 16.76 -12.92
N LEU A 105 -15.38 16.75 -11.63
CA LEU A 105 -15.39 15.52 -10.83
C LEU A 105 -16.81 14.97 -10.74
N GLY A 106 -17.79 15.80 -10.41
CA GLY A 106 -19.17 15.33 -10.20
C GLY A 106 -19.87 16.01 -9.04
N LYS A 107 -21.12 15.59 -8.80
CA LYS A 107 -21.88 15.96 -7.60
C LYS A 107 -21.30 15.29 -6.35
N GLU A 108 -21.40 15.96 -5.21
CA GLU A 108 -20.87 15.51 -3.91
C GLU A 108 -21.24 14.06 -3.58
N ASN A 109 -22.53 13.72 -3.64
CA ASN A 109 -23.01 12.37 -3.33
C ASN A 109 -22.43 11.32 -4.27
N SER A 110 -22.22 11.66 -5.55
CA SER A 110 -21.61 10.74 -6.52
C SER A 110 -20.13 10.53 -6.20
N ILE A 111 -19.41 11.61 -5.90
CA ILE A 111 -18.00 11.54 -5.50
C ILE A 111 -17.82 10.70 -4.25
N LYS A 112 -18.57 11.00 -3.18
CA LYS A 112 -18.52 10.25 -1.92
C LYS A 112 -18.70 8.74 -2.15
N LYS A 113 -19.69 8.34 -2.96
CA LYS A 113 -19.90 6.93 -3.33
C LYS A 113 -18.70 6.32 -4.06
N ARG A 114 -18.11 7.05 -5.00
CA ARG A 114 -16.97 6.55 -5.78
C ARG A 114 -15.67 6.46 -4.99
N ILE A 115 -15.46 7.35 -4.00
CA ILE A 115 -14.27 7.31 -3.15
C ILE A 115 -14.45 6.41 -1.91
N GLN A 116 -15.69 6.10 -1.51
CA GLN A 116 -16.00 5.22 -0.37
C GLN A 116 -15.31 3.86 -0.48
N GLN A 117 -15.14 3.31 -1.68
CA GLN A 117 -14.47 2.02 -1.91
C GLN A 117 -13.00 1.99 -1.43
N PHE A 118 -12.38 3.15 -1.19
CA PHE A 118 -11.01 3.26 -0.69
C PHE A 118 -10.93 3.40 0.84
N HIS A 119 -12.07 3.44 1.53
CA HIS A 119 -12.16 3.66 2.98
C HIS A 119 -12.99 2.56 3.66
N SER A 120 -12.44 2.00 4.73
CA SER A 120 -13.15 1.04 5.58
C SER A 120 -14.29 1.69 6.37
N ASN A 121 -14.11 2.95 6.79
CA ASN A 121 -15.12 3.73 7.48
C ASN A 121 -16.06 4.43 6.50
N ILE A 122 -17.32 4.62 6.90
CA ILE A 122 -18.30 5.38 6.12
C ILE A 122 -17.87 6.85 6.06
N ILE A 123 -17.81 7.39 4.83
CA ILE A 123 -17.41 8.78 4.57
C ILE A 123 -18.56 9.67 4.10
N MET A 124 -19.79 9.15 4.03
CA MET A 124 -20.95 9.87 3.51
C MET A 124 -21.26 11.14 4.32
N ASP A 125 -21.05 11.11 5.63
CA ASP A 125 -21.33 12.22 6.55
C ASP A 125 -20.11 13.15 6.73
N LYS A 126 -19.01 12.89 6.03
CA LYS A 126 -17.81 13.73 6.12
C LYS A 126 -18.01 15.05 5.40
N ASP A 127 -17.36 16.08 5.93
CA ASP A 127 -17.48 17.44 5.43
C ASP A 127 -16.75 17.65 4.09
N ILE A 128 -16.97 18.82 3.49
CA ILE A 128 -16.39 19.19 2.20
C ILE A 128 -14.85 19.18 2.24
N ASN A 129 -14.25 19.54 3.37
CA ASN A 129 -12.79 19.64 3.48
C ASN A 129 -12.14 18.26 3.48
N PHE A 130 -12.73 17.30 4.19
CA PHE A 130 -12.33 15.89 4.14
C PHE A 130 -12.41 15.34 2.72
N ILE A 131 -13.51 15.59 2.01
CA ILE A 131 -13.65 15.11 0.63
C ILE A 131 -12.61 15.76 -0.30
N LYS A 132 -12.34 17.07 -0.12
CA LYS A 132 -11.27 17.76 -0.86
C LYS A 132 -9.90 17.13 -0.59
N SER A 133 -9.56 16.84 0.66
CA SER A 133 -8.27 16.25 1.00
C SER A 133 -8.12 14.85 0.39
N GLU A 134 -9.17 14.04 0.41
CA GLU A 134 -9.14 12.71 -0.21
C GLU A 134 -8.97 12.77 -1.73
N ILE A 135 -9.70 13.66 -2.40
CA ILE A 135 -9.52 13.87 -3.85
C ILE A 135 -8.08 14.33 -4.14
N ILE A 136 -7.53 15.26 -3.35
CA ILE A 136 -6.15 15.72 -3.52
C ILE A 136 -5.17 14.55 -3.35
N LYS A 137 -5.35 13.70 -2.33
CA LYS A 137 -4.53 12.51 -2.10
C LYS A 137 -4.56 11.58 -3.31
N ILE A 138 -5.77 11.19 -3.75
CA ILE A 138 -5.99 10.30 -4.90
C ILE A 138 -5.32 10.84 -6.16
N VAL A 139 -5.59 12.11 -6.52
CA VAL A 139 -5.04 12.73 -7.73
C VAL A 139 -3.51 12.85 -7.61
N SER A 140 -2.98 13.26 -6.45
CA SER A 140 -1.53 13.40 -6.23
C SER A 140 -0.78 12.10 -6.44
N THR A 141 -1.36 10.98 -6.02
CA THR A 141 -0.77 9.65 -6.19
C THR A 141 -0.56 9.28 -7.66
N VAL A 142 -1.50 9.64 -8.54
CA VAL A 142 -1.51 9.12 -9.92
C VAL A 142 -1.21 10.15 -11.00
N ILE A 143 -1.18 11.45 -10.66
CA ILE A 143 -1.16 12.51 -11.66
C ILE A 143 0.01 12.43 -12.63
N MET A 144 1.20 12.01 -12.17
CA MET A 144 2.39 11.90 -13.02
C MET A 144 2.22 10.87 -14.16
N GLN A 145 1.27 9.93 -14.03
CA GLN A 145 0.94 8.99 -15.10
C GLN A 145 0.24 9.67 -16.29
N PHE A 146 -0.41 10.83 -16.06
CA PHE A 146 -1.11 11.62 -17.08
C PHE A 146 -0.23 12.72 -17.69
N ILE A 147 0.97 12.93 -17.14
CA ILE A 147 1.91 13.95 -17.59
C ILE A 147 2.89 13.35 -18.61
N ASP A 148 3.04 14.01 -19.75
CA ASP A 148 4.15 13.80 -20.68
C ASP A 148 5.32 14.74 -20.31
N THR A 149 6.36 14.17 -19.70
CA THR A 149 7.56 14.91 -19.30
C THR A 149 8.41 15.37 -20.49
N LYS A 150 8.20 14.79 -21.69
CA LYS A 150 8.91 15.19 -22.92
C LYS A 150 8.31 16.43 -23.58
N SER A 151 7.10 16.82 -23.18
CA SER A 151 6.33 17.93 -23.77
C SER A 151 6.00 19.01 -22.72
N PRO A 152 6.99 19.72 -22.16
CA PRO A 152 6.78 20.63 -21.03
C PRO A 152 5.84 21.81 -21.33
N LYS A 153 5.68 22.21 -22.59
CA LYS A 153 4.74 23.26 -23.02
C LYS A 153 3.28 22.77 -23.09
N ASP A 154 3.06 21.47 -23.24
CA ASP A 154 1.73 20.86 -23.17
C ASP A 154 1.80 19.44 -22.57
N PRO A 155 1.99 19.35 -21.25
CA PRO A 155 2.23 18.09 -20.56
C PRO A 155 0.99 17.18 -20.50
N PHE A 156 -0.19 17.69 -20.86
CA PHE A 156 -1.45 16.93 -20.79
C PHE A 156 -1.83 16.27 -22.12
N LYS A 157 -0.95 16.27 -23.13
CA LYS A 157 -1.19 15.64 -24.47
C LYS A 157 -1.16 14.12 -24.50
N LYS A 158 -0.93 13.42 -23.37
CA LYS A 158 -0.92 11.95 -23.38
C LYS A 158 -2.21 11.38 -23.98
N ARG A 159 -2.10 10.20 -24.62
CA ARG A 159 -3.25 9.46 -25.18
C ARG A 159 -4.36 9.23 -24.15
N VAL A 160 -4.00 9.03 -22.88
CA VAL A 160 -4.96 8.86 -21.79
C VAL A 160 -5.38 10.24 -21.27
N LYS A 161 -6.66 10.55 -21.42
CA LYS A 161 -7.26 11.82 -20.97
C LYS A 161 -7.27 11.93 -19.45
N LEU A 162 -6.89 13.10 -18.92
CA LEU A 162 -7.08 13.41 -17.51
C LEU A 162 -8.57 13.70 -17.21
N ASN A 163 -9.25 12.75 -16.58
CA ASN A 163 -10.63 12.84 -16.09
C ASN A 163 -10.79 11.97 -14.82
N LEU A 164 -11.93 12.07 -14.13
CA LEU A 164 -12.13 11.33 -12.88
C LEU A 164 -12.06 9.81 -13.07
N ASP A 165 -12.68 9.26 -14.11
CA ASP A 165 -12.72 7.80 -14.33
C ASP A 165 -11.31 7.22 -14.45
N ASN A 166 -10.49 7.80 -15.35
CA ASN A 166 -9.13 7.35 -15.54
C ASN A 166 -8.28 7.56 -14.27
N VAL A 167 -8.51 8.65 -13.52
CA VAL A 167 -7.81 8.89 -12.25
C VAL A 167 -8.12 7.79 -11.24
N LEU A 168 -9.40 7.42 -11.08
CA LEU A 168 -9.80 6.37 -10.15
C LEU A 168 -9.29 5.00 -10.59
N ASP A 169 -9.33 4.68 -11.89
CA ASP A 169 -8.78 3.43 -12.42
C ASP A 169 -7.28 3.30 -12.14
N LYS A 170 -6.51 4.39 -12.35
CA LYS A 170 -5.09 4.42 -12.00
C LYS A 170 -4.86 4.34 -10.50
N TYR A 171 -5.75 4.90 -9.68
CA TYR A 171 -5.61 4.87 -8.23
C TYR A 171 -5.90 3.47 -7.67
N VAL A 172 -6.94 2.80 -8.18
CA VAL A 172 -7.20 1.38 -7.90
C VAL A 172 -5.97 0.54 -8.22
N ALA A 173 -5.42 0.69 -9.43
CA ALA A 173 -4.24 -0.04 -9.89
C ALA A 173 -2.97 0.26 -9.08
N SER A 174 -2.89 1.43 -8.42
CA SER A 174 -1.73 1.81 -7.61
C SER A 174 -1.60 1.03 -6.30
N GLY A 175 -2.69 0.44 -5.79
CA GLY A 175 -2.71 -0.22 -4.49
C GLY A 175 -2.52 0.71 -3.29
N ALA A 176 -2.46 2.03 -3.48
CA ALA A 176 -2.16 3.03 -2.44
C ALA A 176 -3.38 3.41 -1.58
N TRP A 177 -4.33 2.49 -1.41
CA TRP A 177 -5.60 2.70 -0.71
C TRP A 177 -5.69 1.81 0.53
N ASP A 178 -6.37 2.32 1.55
CA ASP A 178 -6.19 1.87 2.92
C ASP A 178 -7.13 0.71 3.32
N TYR A 179 -7.98 0.24 2.41
CA TYR A 179 -9.07 -0.72 2.71
C TYR A 179 -8.59 -2.15 3.03
N TRP A 180 -7.46 -2.62 2.48
CA TRP A 180 -6.94 -3.98 2.73
C TRP A 180 -5.79 -4.06 3.73
N VAL A 181 -5.40 -2.95 4.36
CA VAL A 181 -4.35 -2.99 5.38
C VAL A 181 -4.99 -3.49 6.68
N SER A 182 -5.11 -4.81 6.83
CA SER A 182 -5.35 -5.43 8.13
C SER A 182 -4.17 -5.07 9.03
N ARG A 183 -4.35 -4.08 9.90
CA ARG A 183 -3.43 -3.84 11.01
C ARG A 183 -3.73 -4.80 12.14
#